data_AF-A0A812U4E5-F1
#
_entry.id   AF-A0A812U4E5-F1
#
_cell.length_a   1.000
_cell.length_b   1.000
_cell.length_c   1.000
_cell.angle_alpha   90.00
_cell.angle_beta   90.00
_cell.angle_gamma   90.00
#
_symmetry.space_group_name_H-M   'P 1'
#
loop_
_entity.id
_entity.type
_entity.pdbx_description
1 polymer ?
#
loop_
_entity_poly.entity_id
_entity_poly.type
_entity_poly.pdbx_seq_one_letter_code
_entity_poly.pdbx_strand_id
1 'polypeptide(L)'
;MTEAHGDMSDISRPVKQAHQVLRSAAISNSTRMVERHALKEVIEDTNRRFWGCVMLPITLAFFGFYSLSSILHEDVPSKHITEFPVRNVLNPLLGEDEDPTAEMLDGLTTSADVWNYLENVFIPFFLRDTDIYGRQLPQEKRGTFLQYNQVLGGIIMSLERGYRQPCEDPLVEHLTCFPQDTLNAEQFGGNISDLFEPGKNASYWYGTNESLLECPDEGFVTPDCANVSNATDRPARSINIWTLDRRLAPLGQ
;
A
#
# COMPACT_ATOMS: atom_id res chain seq x y z
N MET A 1 23.10 31.12 3.30
CA MET A 1 24.52 31.36 3.00
C MET A 1 25.11 30.04 2.56
N THR A 2 25.19 29.81 1.25
CA THR A 2 25.69 28.58 0.64
C THR A 2 27.07 28.85 0.08
N GLU A 3 28.10 28.24 0.68
CA GLU A 3 29.47 28.32 0.21
C GLU A 3 29.64 27.47 -1.05
N ALA A 4 30.05 28.12 -2.14
CA ALA A 4 30.37 27.46 -3.40
C ALA A 4 31.76 26.81 -3.27
N HIS A 5 31.78 25.50 -3.02
CA HIS A 5 33.00 24.70 -3.11
C HIS A 5 33.39 24.55 -4.58
N GLY A 6 34.31 25.41 -5.04
CA GLY A 6 34.93 25.32 -6.36
C GLY A 6 35.84 24.09 -6.43
N ASP A 7 35.37 23.07 -7.14
CA ASP A 7 36.09 21.83 -7.40
C ASP A 7 37.27 22.10 -8.37
N MET A 8 38.48 22.20 -7.80
CA MET A 8 39.72 22.54 -8.50
C MET A 8 40.42 21.30 -9.08
N SER A 9 39.67 20.24 -9.40
CA SER A 9 40.22 18.93 -9.79
C SER A 9 40.27 18.64 -11.30
N ASP A 10 39.72 19.50 -12.17
CA ASP A 10 39.50 19.14 -13.58
C ASP A 10 40.47 19.76 -14.62
N ILE A 11 41.60 20.32 -14.19
CA ILE A 11 42.65 20.83 -15.11
C ILE A 11 43.37 19.67 -15.85
N SER A 12 43.27 18.44 -15.34
CA SER A 12 43.92 17.27 -15.95
C SER A 12 43.23 16.77 -17.23
N ARG A 13 41.93 17.06 -17.42
CA ARG A 13 41.17 16.66 -18.61
C ARG A 13 41.57 17.37 -19.90
N PRO A 14 41.70 18.72 -19.94
CA PRO A 14 42.08 19.41 -21.17
C PRO A 14 43.51 19.04 -21.63
N VAL A 15 44.45 18.81 -20.71
CA VAL A 15 45.82 18.39 -21.06
C VAL A 15 45.85 17.00 -21.69
N LYS A 16 45.07 16.05 -21.15
CA LYS A 16 44.92 14.70 -21.73
C LYS A 16 44.26 14.75 -23.11
N GLN A 17 43.25 15.60 -23.30
CA GLN A 17 42.61 15.81 -24.60
C GLN A 17 43.58 16.42 -25.62
N ALA A 18 44.35 17.45 -25.24
CA ALA A 18 45.35 18.06 -26.12
C ALA A 18 46.43 17.06 -26.57
N HIS A 19 46.90 16.21 -25.64
CA HIS A 19 47.85 15.14 -25.99
C HIS A 19 47.26 14.09 -26.92
N GLN A 20 45.98 13.73 -26.77
CA GLN A 20 45.30 12.81 -27.68
C GLN A 20 45.11 13.41 -29.08
N VAL A 21 44.77 14.69 -29.18
CA VAL A 21 44.63 15.40 -30.46
C VAL A 21 46.00 15.52 -31.15
N LEU A 22 47.06 15.87 -30.42
CA LEU A 22 48.42 15.93 -30.98
C LEU A 22 48.92 14.55 -31.43
N ARG A 23 48.63 13.50 -30.66
CA ARG A 23 49.02 12.13 -31.01
C ARG A 23 48.25 11.62 -32.23
N SER A 24 46.95 11.89 -32.33
CA SER A 24 46.15 11.52 -33.50
C SER A 24 46.56 12.30 -34.75
N ALA A 25 46.86 13.60 -34.64
CA ALA A 25 47.41 14.41 -35.72
C ALA A 25 48.77 13.88 -36.20
N ALA A 26 49.68 13.52 -35.28
CA ALA A 26 50.99 12.95 -35.60
C ALA A 26 50.88 11.59 -36.32
N ILE A 27 49.91 10.75 -35.92
CA ILE A 27 49.64 9.47 -36.59
C ILE A 27 49.05 9.69 -37.99
N SER A 28 48.19 10.70 -38.17
CA SER A 28 47.58 11.00 -39.48
C SER A 28 48.56 11.51 -40.54
N ASN A 29 49.67 12.12 -40.11
CA ASN A 29 50.70 12.66 -41.01
C ASN A 29 51.80 11.63 -41.38
N SER A 30 51.73 10.42 -40.81
CA SER A 30 52.65 9.33 -41.13
C SER A 30 52.11 8.54 -42.33
N THR A 31 52.67 8.77 -43.52
CA THR A 31 52.45 7.93 -44.72
C THR A 31 53.05 6.51 -44.59
N ARG A 32 53.63 6.17 -43.43
CA ARG A 32 54.25 4.88 -43.11
C ARG A 32 53.34 4.05 -42.21
N MET A 33 53.04 2.82 -42.66
CA MET A 33 52.32 1.72 -42.00
C MET A 33 51.83 2.01 -40.57
N VAL A 34 50.53 2.28 -40.44
CA VAL A 34 49.84 2.29 -39.14
C VAL A 34 49.85 0.86 -38.58
N GLU A 35 50.38 0.66 -37.37
CA GLU A 35 50.36 -0.62 -36.69
C GLU A 35 48.91 -1.13 -36.54
N ARG A 36 48.67 -2.34 -37.06
CA ARG A 36 47.33 -2.98 -37.09
C ARG A 36 46.68 -3.08 -35.71
N HIS A 37 47.47 -3.15 -34.65
CA HIS A 37 47.00 -3.22 -33.27
C HIS A 37 46.36 -1.91 -32.79
N ALA A 38 46.98 -0.76 -33.09
CA ALA A 38 46.44 0.55 -32.70
C ALA A 38 45.11 0.84 -33.42
N LEU A 39 44.99 0.46 -34.69
CA LEU A 39 43.72 0.61 -35.42
C LEU A 39 42.61 -0.26 -34.82
N LYS A 40 42.94 -1.48 -34.38
CA LYS A 40 41.97 -2.40 -33.77
C LYS A 40 41.41 -1.84 -32.47
N GLU A 41 42.27 -1.28 -31.61
CA GLU A 41 41.85 -0.67 -30.34
C GLU A 41 40.91 0.52 -30.55
N VAL A 42 41.23 1.40 -31.51
CA VAL A 42 40.38 2.55 -31.84
C VAL A 42 39.02 2.11 -32.41
N ILE A 43 38.99 1.04 -33.21
CA ILE A 43 37.74 0.47 -33.74
C ILE A 43 36.88 -0.09 -32.60
N GLU A 44 37.48 -0.84 -31.66
CA GLU A 44 36.75 -1.40 -30.51
C GLU A 44 36.18 -0.30 -29.61
N ASP A 45 36.96 0.75 -29.33
CA ASP A 45 36.50 1.90 -28.54
C ASP A 45 35.41 2.70 -29.25
N THR A 46 35.54 2.92 -30.55
CA THR A 46 34.50 3.60 -31.36
C THR A 46 33.22 2.79 -31.37
N ASN A 47 33.33 1.46 -31.49
CA ASN A 47 32.17 0.57 -31.46
C ASN A 47 31.48 0.61 -30.08
N ARG A 48 32.22 0.56 -28.97
CA ARG A 48 31.65 0.71 -27.62
C ARG A 48 30.91 2.03 -27.43
N ARG A 49 31.49 3.14 -27.88
CA ARG A 49 30.84 4.46 -27.83
C ARG A 49 29.59 4.53 -28.70
N PHE A 50 29.65 3.96 -29.90
CA PHE A 50 28.51 3.87 -30.80
C PHE A 50 27.35 3.12 -30.17
N TRP A 51 27.60 1.95 -29.56
CA TRP A 51 26.56 1.21 -28.84
C TRP A 51 26.01 1.97 -27.64
N GLY A 52 26.86 2.69 -26.88
CA GLY A 52 26.39 3.57 -25.81
C GLY A 52 25.43 4.67 -26.31
N CYS A 53 25.77 5.31 -27.43
CA CYS A 53 24.93 6.34 -28.04
C CYS A 53 23.64 5.78 -28.65
N VAL A 54 23.66 4.56 -29.19
CA VAL A 54 22.47 3.89 -29.79
C VAL A 54 21.55 3.31 -28.72
N MET A 55 22.09 2.86 -27.58
CA MET A 55 21.28 2.29 -26.50
C MET A 55 20.42 3.35 -25.79
N LEU A 56 20.91 4.58 -25.65
CA LEU A 56 20.16 5.65 -24.96
C LEU A 56 18.80 5.99 -25.61
N PRO A 57 18.67 6.22 -26.94
CA PRO A 57 17.37 6.44 -27.54
C PRO A 57 16.48 5.19 -27.50
N ILE A 58 17.05 3.98 -27.55
CA ILE A 58 16.29 2.73 -27.44
C ILE A 58 15.70 2.59 -26.02
N THR A 59 16.47 2.87 -24.97
CA THR A 59 15.97 2.80 -23.59
C THR A 59 14.94 3.89 -23.31
N LEU A 60 15.12 5.10 -23.85
CA LEU A 60 14.11 6.16 -23.76
C LEU A 60 12.83 5.78 -24.51
N ALA A 61 12.94 5.21 -25.71
CA ALA A 61 11.77 4.74 -26.46
C ALA A 61 11.05 3.61 -25.70
N PHE A 62 11.78 2.63 -25.18
CA PHE A 62 11.23 1.56 -24.35
C PHE A 62 10.53 2.10 -23.10
N PHE A 63 11.16 3.05 -22.39
CA PHE A 63 10.56 3.70 -21.23
C PHE A 63 9.29 4.48 -21.59
N GLY A 64 9.28 5.15 -22.74
CA GLY A 64 8.10 5.84 -23.27
C GLY A 64 6.96 4.88 -23.58
N PHE A 65 7.24 3.76 -24.28
CA PHE A 65 6.24 2.72 -24.55
C PHE A 65 5.72 2.07 -23.27
N TYR A 66 6.60 1.75 -22.34
CA TYR A 66 6.22 1.21 -21.04
C TYR A 66 5.30 2.18 -20.29
N SER A 67 5.68 3.46 -20.19
CA SER A 67 4.87 4.48 -19.51
C SER A 67 3.50 4.66 -20.16
N LEU A 68 3.45 4.69 -21.50
CA LEU A 68 2.19 4.78 -22.24
C LEU A 68 1.32 3.53 -22.04
N SER A 69 1.94 2.35 -22.05
CA SER A 69 1.26 1.08 -21.77
C SER A 69 0.64 1.09 -20.36
N SER A 70 1.38 1.56 -19.35
CA SER A 70 0.86 1.67 -17.98
C SER A 70 -0.31 2.66 -17.87
N ILE A 71 -0.24 3.80 -18.58
CA ILE A 71 -1.34 4.79 -18.63
C ILE A 71 -2.58 4.20 -19.33
N LEU A 72 -2.40 3.33 -20.33
CA LEU A 72 -3.52 2.71 -21.05
C LEU A 72 -4.15 1.53 -20.30
N HIS A 73 -3.37 0.79 -19.51
CA HIS A 73 -3.88 -0.34 -18.72
C HIS A 73 -4.53 0.07 -17.41
N GLU A 74 -4.08 1.17 -16.81
CA GLU A 74 -4.63 1.67 -15.56
C GLU A 74 -5.03 3.14 -15.68
N ASP A 75 -6.27 3.45 -15.35
CA ASP A 75 -6.72 4.82 -15.15
C ASP A 75 -6.17 5.37 -13.82
N VAL A 76 -4.86 5.61 -13.80
CA VAL A 76 -4.13 6.17 -12.65
C VAL A 76 -4.76 7.49 -12.19
N PRO A 77 -5.12 8.44 -13.08
CA PRO A 77 -5.78 9.67 -12.66
C PRO A 77 -7.11 9.42 -11.94
N SER A 78 -7.97 8.55 -12.46
CA SER A 78 -9.25 8.25 -11.81
C SER A 78 -9.04 7.57 -10.46
N LYS A 79 -8.15 6.58 -10.37
CA LYS A 79 -7.82 5.91 -9.10
C LYS A 79 -7.30 6.90 -8.07
N HIS A 80 -6.38 7.79 -8.48
CA HIS A 80 -5.81 8.81 -7.60
C HIS A 80 -6.88 9.77 -7.07
N ILE A 81 -7.80 10.23 -7.93
CA ILE A 81 -8.91 11.12 -7.52
C ILE A 81 -9.83 10.43 -6.51
N THR A 82 -10.03 9.12 -6.62
CA THR A 82 -10.86 8.37 -5.64
C THR A 82 -10.11 8.05 -4.35
N GLU A 83 -8.82 7.74 -4.43
CA GLU A 83 -8.02 7.29 -3.30
C GLU A 83 -7.51 8.46 -2.44
N PHE A 84 -7.13 9.57 -3.07
CA PHE A 84 -6.53 10.71 -2.37
C PHE A 84 -7.44 11.28 -1.26
N PRO A 85 -8.75 11.52 -1.48
CA PRO A 85 -9.61 12.02 -0.42
C PRO A 85 -9.80 11.02 0.72
N VAL A 86 -9.84 9.71 0.42
CA VAL A 86 -9.91 8.66 1.47
C VAL A 86 -8.64 8.70 2.31
N ARG A 87 -7.47 8.71 1.67
CA ARG A 87 -6.18 8.83 2.36
C ARG A 87 -6.09 10.11 3.18
N ASN A 88 -6.51 11.24 2.63
CA ASN A 88 -6.44 12.54 3.30
C ASN A 88 -7.40 12.65 4.50
N VAL A 89 -8.52 11.90 4.52
CA VAL A 89 -9.39 11.84 5.70
C VAL A 89 -8.82 10.90 6.76
N LEU A 90 -8.28 9.75 6.36
CA LEU A 90 -7.74 8.75 7.29
C LEU A 90 -6.35 9.12 7.84
N ASN A 91 -5.58 9.87 7.06
CA ASN A 91 -4.24 10.35 7.36
C ASN A 91 -4.02 11.72 6.68
N PRO A 92 -4.51 12.82 7.27
CA PRO A 92 -4.37 14.15 6.71
C PRO A 92 -2.88 14.53 6.55
N LEU A 93 -2.59 15.39 5.57
CA LEU A 93 -1.23 15.92 5.41
C LEU A 93 -0.92 16.87 6.57
N LEU A 94 0.09 16.52 7.37
CA LEU A 94 0.62 17.38 8.43
C LEU A 94 1.43 18.53 7.84
N GLY A 95 1.33 19.71 8.46
CA GLY A 95 2.30 20.79 8.24
C GLY A 95 3.70 20.40 8.71
N GLU A 96 4.73 21.12 8.26
CA GLU A 96 6.13 20.86 8.62
C GLU A 96 6.40 20.93 10.15
N ASP A 97 5.54 21.64 10.89
CA ASP A 97 5.65 21.87 12.34
C ASP A 97 4.56 21.15 13.18
N GLU A 98 3.75 20.27 12.57
CA GLU A 98 2.64 19.59 13.26
C GLU A 98 2.99 18.13 13.58
N ASP A 99 2.82 17.74 14.85
CA ASP A 99 2.97 16.35 15.27
C ASP A 99 1.72 15.52 14.93
N PRO A 100 1.87 14.24 14.55
CA PRO A 100 0.74 13.37 14.27
C PRO A 100 -0.11 13.15 15.53
N THR A 101 -1.43 13.32 15.41
CA THR A 101 -2.38 13.14 16.52
C THR A 101 -2.94 11.71 16.54
N ALA A 102 -3.52 11.30 17.67
CA ALA A 102 -4.20 10.00 17.81
C ALA A 102 -5.45 9.84 16.90
N GLU A 103 -5.86 10.91 16.21
CA GLU A 103 -6.92 10.89 15.18
C GLU A 103 -6.36 10.57 13.79
N MET A 104 -5.04 10.43 13.66
CA MET A 104 -4.36 10.11 12.42
C MET A 104 -3.79 8.70 12.49
N LEU A 105 -3.78 8.00 11.35
CA LEU A 105 -3.23 6.65 11.28
C LEU A 105 -1.75 6.59 11.71
N ASP A 106 -0.96 7.60 11.33
CA ASP A 106 0.46 7.67 11.67
C ASP A 106 0.72 8.07 13.13
N GLY A 107 -0.28 8.61 13.84
CA GLY A 107 -0.18 9.03 15.23
C GLY A 107 -0.64 7.99 16.25
N LEU A 108 -0.96 6.76 15.81
CA LEU A 108 -1.40 5.68 16.69
C LEU A 108 -0.21 5.06 17.42
N THR A 109 -0.03 5.41 18.69
CA THR A 109 1.08 4.91 19.51
C THR A 109 0.65 3.87 20.53
N THR A 110 -0.58 3.97 21.03
CA THR A 110 -1.13 3.07 22.05
C THR A 110 -2.36 2.34 21.54
N SER A 111 -2.71 1.25 22.22
CA SER A 111 -3.97 0.53 21.94
C SER A 111 -5.21 1.38 22.22
N ALA A 112 -5.13 2.33 23.16
CA ALA A 112 -6.22 3.28 23.42
C ALA A 112 -6.43 4.22 22.24
N ASP A 113 -5.35 4.67 21.59
CA ASP A 113 -5.41 5.52 20.40
C ASP A 113 -6.12 4.81 19.25
N VAL A 114 -5.85 3.51 19.05
CA VAL A 114 -6.55 2.71 18.01
C VAL A 114 -8.07 2.75 18.21
N TRP A 115 -8.54 2.57 19.45
CA TRP A 115 -9.98 2.65 19.74
C TRP A 115 -10.53 4.07 19.54
N ASN A 116 -9.78 5.07 19.95
CA ASN A 116 -10.15 6.48 19.78
C ASN A 116 -10.27 6.84 18.28
N TYR A 117 -9.32 6.38 17.47
CA TYR A 117 -9.32 6.53 16.02
C TYR A 117 -10.52 5.82 15.38
N LEU A 118 -10.82 4.59 15.81
CA LEU A 118 -11.98 3.86 15.29
C LEU A 118 -13.30 4.58 15.62
N GLU A 119 -13.47 5.04 16.87
CA GLU A 119 -14.68 5.70 17.37
C GLU A 119 -14.90 7.08 16.72
N ASN A 120 -13.84 7.89 16.59
CA ASN A 120 -13.96 9.28 16.16
C ASN A 120 -13.75 9.51 14.66
N VAL A 121 -12.96 8.67 13.98
CA VAL A 121 -12.55 8.89 12.59
C VAL A 121 -13.10 7.82 11.67
N PHE A 122 -12.75 6.56 11.92
CA PHE A 122 -13.07 5.47 11.00
C PHE A 122 -14.58 5.20 10.90
N ILE A 123 -15.25 4.99 12.04
CA ILE A 123 -16.69 4.67 12.08
C ILE A 123 -17.52 5.84 11.50
N PRO A 124 -17.35 7.11 11.92
CA PRO A 124 -18.14 8.20 11.38
C PRO A 124 -17.88 8.46 9.88
N PHE A 125 -16.69 8.11 9.38
CA PHE A 125 -16.37 8.27 7.96
C PHE A 125 -17.06 7.22 7.08
N PHE A 126 -16.97 5.94 7.44
CA PHE A 126 -17.52 4.84 6.62
C PHE A 126 -18.99 4.50 6.93
N LEU A 127 -19.43 4.68 8.18
CA LEU A 127 -20.74 4.26 8.68
C LEU A 127 -21.63 5.47 9.04
N ARG A 128 -21.48 6.59 8.34
CA ARG A 128 -22.30 7.79 8.58
C ARG A 128 -23.77 7.51 8.22
N ASP A 129 -24.66 7.76 9.17
CA ASP A 129 -26.12 7.68 8.99
C ASP A 129 -26.78 9.03 8.79
N THR A 130 -26.04 10.13 8.98
CA THR A 130 -26.55 11.50 8.92
C THR A 130 -25.97 12.28 7.74
N ASP A 131 -26.75 13.20 7.19
CA ASP A 131 -26.32 14.18 6.20
C ASP A 131 -25.55 15.34 6.86
N ILE A 132 -24.92 16.23 6.07
CA ILE A 132 -24.24 17.44 6.56
C ILE A 132 -25.17 18.39 7.35
N TYR A 133 -26.49 18.22 7.19
CA TYR A 133 -27.53 18.94 7.92
C TYR A 133 -28.07 18.19 9.15
N GLY A 134 -27.44 17.08 9.55
CA GLY A 134 -27.87 16.25 10.68
C GLY A 134 -29.17 15.45 10.44
N ARG A 135 -29.64 15.38 9.19
CA ARG A 135 -30.83 14.59 8.82
C ARG A 135 -30.42 13.14 8.58
N GLN A 136 -31.23 12.18 9.04
CA GLN A 136 -30.97 10.77 8.75
C GLN A 136 -31.04 10.49 7.25
N LEU A 137 -30.05 9.75 6.75
CA LEU A 137 -29.98 9.29 5.37
C LEU A 137 -31.00 8.16 5.15
N PRO A 138 -31.66 8.12 3.97
CA PRO A 138 -32.50 6.99 3.61
C PRO A 138 -31.66 5.71 3.59
N GLN A 139 -32.28 4.56 3.88
CA GLN A 139 -31.59 3.28 4.04
C GLN A 139 -30.68 2.93 2.85
N GLU A 140 -31.11 3.25 1.63
CA GLU A 140 -30.36 3.04 0.38
C GLU A 140 -29.05 3.83 0.29
N LYS A 141 -28.95 4.95 1.02
CA LYS A 141 -27.78 5.83 1.06
C LYS A 141 -26.97 5.70 2.35
N ARG A 142 -27.27 4.73 3.21
CA ARG A 142 -26.43 4.45 4.38
C ARG A 142 -25.12 3.81 3.92
N GLY A 143 -24.02 4.16 4.60
CA GLY A 143 -22.68 3.70 4.22
C GLY A 143 -22.13 4.38 2.96
N THR A 144 -22.75 5.48 2.50
CA THR A 144 -22.16 6.30 1.43
C THR A 144 -21.11 7.24 2.01
N PHE A 145 -19.90 7.22 1.46
CA PHE A 145 -18.81 8.12 1.78
C PHE A 145 -18.36 8.89 0.53
N LEU A 146 -17.81 10.09 0.71
CA LEU A 146 -17.33 10.94 -0.40
C LEU A 146 -18.36 11.13 -1.54
N GLN A 147 -19.63 11.38 -1.18
CA GLN A 147 -20.78 11.69 -2.06
C GLN A 147 -21.23 10.60 -3.05
N TYR A 148 -20.32 9.79 -3.59
CA TYR A 148 -20.61 8.81 -4.65
C TYR A 148 -20.13 7.39 -4.32
N ASN A 149 -19.29 7.18 -3.31
CA ASN A 149 -18.82 5.85 -2.95
C ASN A 149 -19.75 5.24 -1.91
N GLN A 150 -19.99 3.93 -2.02
CA GLN A 150 -20.81 3.18 -1.08
C GLN A 150 -20.02 1.97 -0.59
N VAL A 151 -20.03 1.75 0.73
CA VAL A 151 -19.54 0.50 1.29
C VAL A 151 -20.50 -0.62 0.90
N LEU A 152 -20.00 -1.60 0.14
CA LEU A 152 -20.73 -2.81 -0.20
C LEU A 152 -20.39 -3.90 0.83
N GLY A 153 -21.41 -4.51 1.42
CA GLY A 153 -21.25 -5.51 2.46
C GLY A 153 -20.93 -4.91 3.83
N GLY A 154 -20.15 -5.62 4.63
CA GLY A 154 -19.78 -5.20 5.98
C GLY A 154 -18.26 -5.07 6.15
N ILE A 155 -17.85 -4.25 7.12
CA ILE A 155 -16.43 -4.01 7.41
C ILE A 155 -15.91 -5.06 8.36
N ILE A 156 -14.89 -5.79 7.93
CA ILE A 156 -14.26 -6.83 8.72
C ILE A 156 -13.03 -6.25 9.42
N MET A 157 -12.91 -6.49 10.72
CA MET A 157 -11.66 -6.28 11.44
C MET A 157 -11.14 -7.62 11.98
N SER A 158 -10.01 -8.08 11.46
CA SER A 158 -9.31 -9.27 11.96
C SER A 158 -8.25 -8.86 12.99
N LEU A 159 -8.19 -9.60 14.09
CA LEU A 159 -7.15 -9.44 15.10
C LEU A 159 -6.33 -10.72 15.17
N GLU A 160 -5.04 -10.61 14.85
CA GLU A 160 -4.07 -11.68 14.99
C GLU A 160 -3.32 -11.52 16.31
N ARG A 161 -2.97 -12.64 16.95
CA ARG A 161 -2.30 -12.64 18.26
C ARG A 161 -1.21 -13.69 18.31
N GLY A 162 -0.16 -13.43 19.08
CA GLY A 162 0.81 -14.47 19.42
C GLY A 162 0.23 -15.51 20.38
N TYR A 163 0.77 -16.74 20.35
CA TYR A 163 0.43 -17.72 21.38
C TYR A 163 0.93 -17.27 22.76
N ARG A 164 0.14 -17.56 23.78
CA ARG A 164 0.55 -17.36 25.16
C ARG A 164 1.53 -18.46 25.55
N GLN A 165 2.79 -18.11 25.84
CA GLN A 165 3.78 -19.07 26.32
C GLN A 165 4.62 -18.50 27.48
N PRO A 166 5.18 -19.35 28.36
CA PRO A 166 6.16 -18.88 29.33
C PRO A 166 7.38 -18.31 28.58
N CYS A 167 7.97 -17.27 29.13
CA CYS A 167 9.20 -16.71 28.56
C CYS A 167 10.36 -17.72 28.71
N GLU A 168 11.21 -17.85 27.69
CA GLU A 168 12.31 -18.82 27.67
C GLU A 168 13.47 -18.45 28.62
N ASP A 169 13.59 -17.17 28.98
CA ASP A 169 14.67 -16.69 29.84
C ASP A 169 14.38 -17.00 31.33
N PRO A 170 15.32 -17.68 32.03
CA PRO A 170 15.13 -18.10 33.43
C PRO A 170 14.87 -16.93 34.39
N LEU A 171 15.28 -15.70 34.06
CA LEU A 171 15.04 -14.52 34.90
C LEU A 171 13.57 -14.06 34.85
N VAL A 172 12.84 -14.45 33.80
CA VAL A 172 11.46 -14.03 33.53
C VAL A 172 10.51 -15.22 33.38
N GLU A 173 10.87 -16.38 33.93
CA GLU A 173 10.06 -17.61 33.87
C GLU A 173 8.61 -17.40 34.41
N HIS A 174 8.44 -16.46 35.32
CA HIS A 174 7.13 -16.09 35.90
C HIS A 174 6.30 -15.14 35.01
N LEU A 175 6.87 -14.63 33.92
CA LEU A 175 6.19 -13.76 32.98
C LEU A 175 5.60 -14.56 31.82
N THR A 176 4.52 -14.02 31.26
CA THR A 176 3.92 -14.52 30.03
C THR A 176 4.48 -13.76 28.84
N CYS A 177 5.02 -14.48 27.87
CA CYS A 177 5.51 -13.95 26.61
C CYS A 177 4.56 -14.27 25.45
N PHE A 178 4.57 -13.39 24.44
CA PHE A 178 3.86 -13.54 23.18
C PHE A 178 4.90 -13.42 22.04
N PRO A 179 5.49 -14.53 21.58
CA PRO A 179 6.48 -14.52 20.51
C PRO A 179 5.85 -13.99 19.21
N GLN A 180 6.65 -13.30 18.39
CA GLN A 180 6.21 -12.79 17.08
C GLN A 180 6.19 -13.88 16.00
N ASP A 181 6.90 -14.99 16.21
CA ASP A 181 7.08 -16.03 15.20
C ASP A 181 5.91 -17.03 15.16
N THR A 182 5.06 -17.06 16.19
CA THR A 182 3.92 -17.98 16.25
C THR A 182 2.60 -17.22 16.35
N LEU A 183 1.86 -17.21 15.25
CA LEU A 183 0.52 -16.61 15.19
C LEU A 183 -0.53 -17.63 15.63
N ASN A 184 -1.34 -17.24 16.60
CA ASN A 184 -2.55 -17.94 16.98
C ASN A 184 -3.65 -17.59 15.98
N ALA A 185 -4.11 -18.61 15.24
CA ALA A 185 -5.22 -18.50 14.29
C ALA A 185 -6.59 -18.73 14.95
N GLU A 186 -6.62 -19.00 16.27
CA GLU A 186 -7.88 -19.07 17.01
C GLU A 186 -8.62 -17.74 16.87
N GLN A 187 -9.90 -17.84 16.50
CA GLN A 187 -10.76 -16.68 16.42
C GLN A 187 -10.84 -16.05 17.81
N PHE A 188 -10.46 -14.77 17.91
CA PHE A 188 -10.79 -14.00 19.09
C PHE A 188 -12.29 -13.69 19.05
N GLY A 189 -13.03 -14.02 20.11
CA GLY A 189 -14.47 -13.76 20.21
C GLY A 189 -15.35 -14.98 19.88
N GLY A 190 -16.65 -14.72 19.68
CA GLY A 190 -17.60 -15.72 19.19
C GLY A 190 -17.47 -15.92 17.68
N ASN A 191 -17.95 -17.06 17.17
CA ASN A 191 -17.91 -17.34 15.74
C ASN A 191 -18.86 -16.38 15.00
N ILE A 192 -18.45 -15.86 13.84
CA ILE A 192 -19.29 -14.98 13.03
C ILE A 192 -20.62 -15.64 12.63
N SER A 193 -20.64 -16.97 12.48
CA SER A 193 -21.89 -17.71 12.23
C SER A 193 -22.93 -17.47 13.32
N ASP A 194 -22.47 -17.29 14.57
CA ASP A 194 -23.35 -17.09 15.72
C ASP A 194 -23.99 -15.70 15.72
N LEU A 195 -23.43 -14.75 14.96
CA LEU A 195 -24.00 -13.42 14.73
C LEU A 195 -25.08 -13.41 13.65
N PHE A 196 -25.02 -14.35 12.70
CA PHE A 196 -26.00 -14.48 11.62
C PHE A 196 -27.09 -15.53 11.90
N GLU A 197 -27.08 -16.17 13.08
CA GLU A 197 -28.14 -17.09 13.46
C GLU A 197 -29.49 -16.36 13.58
N PRO A 198 -30.51 -16.75 12.79
CA PRO A 198 -31.82 -16.12 12.84
C PRO A 198 -32.43 -16.27 14.24
N GLY A 199 -32.67 -15.14 14.92
CA GLY A 199 -33.28 -15.10 16.25
C GLY A 199 -32.33 -14.69 17.40
N LYS A 200 -31.02 -14.60 17.16
CA LYS A 200 -30.11 -13.87 18.05
C LYS A 200 -30.06 -12.41 17.59
N ASN A 201 -30.77 -11.54 18.30
CA ASN A 201 -30.73 -10.10 18.07
C ASN A 201 -29.37 -9.52 18.52
N ALA A 202 -28.30 -9.81 17.78
CA ALA A 202 -27.15 -8.93 17.78
C ALA A 202 -27.61 -7.66 17.06
N SER A 203 -27.99 -6.64 17.83
CA SER A 203 -28.53 -5.40 17.28
C SER A 203 -27.42 -4.62 16.58
N TYR A 204 -27.18 -4.95 15.32
CA TYR A 204 -26.36 -4.16 14.43
C TYR A 204 -27.26 -3.57 13.35
N TRP A 205 -27.67 -2.33 13.60
CA TRP A 205 -28.43 -1.55 12.63
C TRP A 205 -27.47 -0.96 11.60
N TYR A 206 -27.20 -1.69 10.51
CA TYR A 206 -27.01 -1.06 9.20
C TYR A 206 -27.59 -1.98 8.12
N GLY A 207 -28.78 -1.62 7.66
CA GLY A 207 -29.59 -2.45 6.79
C GLY A 207 -29.08 -2.53 5.37
N THR A 208 -29.09 -3.73 4.82
CA THR A 208 -29.48 -4.00 3.44
C THR A 208 -30.32 -5.29 3.43
N ASN A 209 -31.18 -5.42 2.43
CA ASN A 209 -32.04 -6.59 2.24
C ASN A 209 -31.24 -7.90 2.33
N GLU A 210 -31.75 -8.90 3.05
CA GLU A 210 -31.13 -10.23 3.25
C GLU A 210 -30.77 -10.95 1.94
N SER A 211 -31.25 -10.48 0.79
CA SER A 211 -31.03 -11.08 -0.53
C SER A 211 -29.67 -10.80 -1.20
N LEU A 212 -28.77 -10.01 -0.60
CA LEU A 212 -27.47 -9.68 -1.23
C LEU A 212 -26.28 -10.53 -0.73
N LEU A 213 -26.47 -11.36 0.30
CA LEU A 213 -25.40 -12.10 0.99
C LEU A 213 -25.41 -13.62 0.74
N GLU A 214 -26.24 -14.13 -0.15
CA GLU A 214 -26.29 -15.57 -0.53
C GLU A 214 -25.25 -15.98 -1.61
N CYS A 215 -24.24 -15.15 -1.90
CA CYS A 215 -23.15 -15.53 -2.77
C CYS A 215 -21.92 -15.91 -1.93
N PRO A 216 -21.57 -17.21 -1.80
CA PRO A 216 -20.36 -17.60 -1.11
C PRO A 216 -19.16 -17.18 -1.97
N ASP A 217 -18.39 -16.22 -1.45
CA ASP A 217 -17.05 -15.82 -1.84
C ASP A 217 -16.74 -15.76 -3.35
N GLU A 218 -16.83 -14.60 -4.00
CA GLU A 218 -15.80 -14.16 -4.97
C GLU A 218 -15.70 -12.62 -5.02
N GLY A 219 -14.47 -12.10 -4.94
CA GLY A 219 -14.18 -10.69 -5.12
C GLY A 219 -14.49 -10.23 -6.54
N PHE A 220 -15.22 -9.12 -6.65
CA PHE A 220 -15.35 -8.25 -7.84
C PHE A 220 -15.27 -8.92 -9.23
N VAL A 221 -16.27 -9.71 -9.67
CA VAL A 221 -16.94 -9.54 -11.00
C VAL A 221 -18.22 -10.40 -11.18
N THR A 222 -19.28 -9.78 -11.76
CA THR A 222 -20.36 -10.32 -12.64
C THR A 222 -21.57 -11.13 -12.09
N PRO A 223 -22.72 -11.17 -12.84
CA PRO A 223 -24.08 -11.20 -12.29
C PRO A 223 -24.87 -12.51 -12.40
N ASP A 224 -24.24 -13.67 -12.62
CA ASP A 224 -24.97 -14.94 -12.82
C ASP A 224 -24.59 -16.02 -11.78
N CYS A 225 -25.10 -15.89 -10.55
CA CYS A 225 -25.08 -16.96 -9.56
C CYS A 225 -26.38 -17.77 -9.63
N ALA A 226 -26.48 -18.65 -10.63
CA ALA A 226 -27.46 -19.73 -10.65
C ALA A 226 -26.73 -21.08 -10.81
N ASN A 227 -26.83 -21.91 -9.76
CA ASN A 227 -26.51 -23.34 -9.71
C ASN A 227 -25.03 -23.75 -9.64
N VAL A 228 -24.46 -23.75 -8.43
CA VAL A 228 -23.29 -24.59 -8.11
C VAL A 228 -23.54 -25.35 -6.81
N SER A 229 -24.14 -26.54 -6.92
CA SER A 229 -24.13 -27.57 -5.88
C SER A 229 -22.82 -28.37 -5.99
N ASN A 230 -22.08 -28.46 -4.87
CA ASN A 230 -20.87 -29.26 -4.62
C ASN A 230 -19.52 -28.54 -4.77
N ALA A 231 -19.11 -27.86 -3.70
CA ALA A 231 -17.70 -27.64 -3.38
C ALA A 231 -17.46 -27.96 -1.89
N THR A 232 -17.14 -29.22 -1.60
CA THR A 232 -16.60 -29.66 -0.31
C THR A 232 -15.08 -29.66 -0.38
N ASP A 233 -14.44 -29.20 0.70
CA ASP A 233 -12.98 -29.12 0.95
C ASP A 233 -12.20 -27.98 0.30
N ARG A 234 -12.35 -26.78 0.88
CA ARG A 234 -11.22 -25.86 1.09
C ARG A 234 -11.31 -25.28 2.51
N PRO A 235 -10.18 -25.10 3.22
CA PRO A 235 -10.19 -24.42 4.52
C PRO A 235 -10.60 -22.96 4.31
N ALA A 236 -11.83 -22.64 4.71
CA ALA A 236 -12.36 -21.30 4.70
C ALA A 236 -11.49 -20.41 5.61
N ARG A 237 -10.86 -19.39 5.04
CA ARG A 237 -10.33 -18.28 5.82
C ARG A 237 -11.54 -17.46 6.23
N SER A 238 -12.01 -17.65 7.46
CA SER A 238 -13.15 -16.92 8.01
C SER A 238 -12.73 -15.49 8.36
N ILE A 239 -13.53 -14.53 7.95
CA ILE A 239 -13.23 -13.11 8.02
C ILE A 239 -14.27 -12.49 8.99
N ASN A 240 -13.84 -11.98 10.17
CA ASN A 240 -14.73 -11.53 11.27
C ASN A 240 -15.08 -10.02 11.28
N ILE A 241 -16.37 -9.67 11.29
CA ILE A 241 -16.88 -8.30 11.48
C ILE A 241 -17.19 -8.08 12.96
N TRP A 242 -16.70 -6.98 13.52
CA TRP A 242 -17.05 -6.56 14.87
C TRP A 242 -17.95 -5.35 14.83
N THR A 243 -18.78 -5.26 15.86
CA THR A 243 -19.56 -4.08 16.14
C THR A 243 -19.62 -3.97 17.67
N LEU A 244 -19.12 -2.84 18.19
CA LEU A 244 -18.80 -2.67 19.60
C LEU A 244 -20.09 -2.39 20.41
N ASP A 245 -20.51 -3.30 21.29
CA ASP A 245 -21.43 -2.98 22.39
C ASP A 245 -20.62 -2.69 23.65
N ARG A 246 -20.60 -1.43 24.08
CA ARG A 246 -19.80 -0.93 25.21
C ARG A 246 -20.54 -1.20 26.53
N ARG A 247 -20.75 -2.47 26.89
CA ARG A 247 -21.14 -2.84 28.26
C ARG A 247 -19.89 -3.29 29.03
N LEU A 248 -19.25 -2.30 29.66
CA LEU A 248 -18.26 -2.53 30.70
C LEU A 248 -18.89 -3.38 31.81
N ALA A 249 -18.38 -4.59 32.00
CA ALA A 249 -18.65 -5.37 33.20
C ALA A 249 -18.12 -4.58 34.42
N PRO A 250 -18.89 -4.44 35.50
CA PRO A 250 -18.38 -3.83 36.71
C PRO A 250 -17.28 -4.74 37.28
N LEU A 251 -16.06 -4.22 37.34
CA LEU A 251 -14.99 -4.79 38.18
C LEU A 251 -15.49 -4.75 39.63
N GLY A 252 -15.86 -5.92 40.14
CA GLY A 252 -16.23 -6.12 41.53
C GLY A 252 -15.08 -5.71 42.46
N GLN A 253 -15.45 -5.03 43.54
CA GLN A 253 -14.64 -4.77 44.72
C GLN A 253 -14.20 -6.07 45.39
#